data_AF-A0A374WAE2-F1
#
_entry.id   AF-A0A374WAE2-F1
#
_cell.length_a   1.000
_cell.length_b   1.000
_cell.length_c   1.000
_cell.angle_alpha   90.00
_cell.angle_beta   90.00
_cell.angle_gamma   90.00
#
_symmetry.space_group_name_H-M   'P 1'
#
loop_
_entity.id
_entity.type
_entity.pdbx_description
1 polymer ?
#
loop_
_entity_poly.entity_id
_entity_poly.type
_entity_poly.pdbx_seq_one_letter_code
_entity_poly.pdbx_strand_id
1 'polypeptide(L)'
;MKREGTTRQSDRLTTEERKELDTSEFGIPEDRSYPMPDAAHVRSAEAYFRYAPDSEKPELARNILQKAQEFGVDVKSPTVLEWAER
;
A
#
# COMPACT_ATOMS: atom_id res chain seq x y z
N MET A 1 -14.23 15.53 34.14
CA MET A 1 -13.28 15.76 33.02
C MET A 1 -12.55 14.44 32.76
N LYS A 2 -12.91 13.58 31.80
CA LYS A 2 -12.62 13.61 30.35
C LYS A 2 -11.13 13.81 30.00
N ARG A 3 -10.51 12.67 29.64
CA ARG A 3 -9.35 12.44 28.74
C ARG A 3 -7.99 12.87 29.33
N GLU A 4 -6.88 12.16 29.12
CA GLU A 4 -6.40 11.54 27.88
C GLU A 4 -5.59 10.25 28.15
N GLY A 5 -5.81 9.23 27.30
CA GLY A 5 -5.12 7.95 27.36
C GLY A 5 -3.74 8.04 26.68
N THR A 6 -2.69 7.76 27.45
CA THR A 6 -1.32 7.63 26.99
C THR A 6 -1.07 6.20 26.50
N THR A 7 -0.73 6.09 25.21
CA THR A 7 0.23 5.17 24.57
C THR A 7 0.28 3.71 25.02
N ARG A 8 -0.07 2.78 24.12
CA ARG A 8 0.67 1.52 23.96
C ARG A 8 0.56 0.99 22.53
N GLN A 9 1.68 1.05 21.81
CA GLN A 9 1.96 0.20 20.65
C GLN A 9 1.69 -1.26 21.04
N SER A 10 0.81 -1.92 20.30
CA SER A 10 0.73 -3.38 20.28
C SER A 10 1.38 -3.85 18.98
N ASP A 11 2.66 -4.11 19.11
CA ASP A 11 3.66 -4.56 18.15
C ASP A 11 3.51 -6.05 17.80
N ARG A 12 2.32 -6.51 17.38
CA ARG A 12 2.16 -7.91 16.93
C ARG A 12 0.89 -8.12 16.12
N LEU A 13 1.00 -7.94 14.80
CA LEU A 13 0.06 -8.55 13.86
C LEU A 13 0.18 -10.08 14.01
N THR A 14 -0.90 -10.71 14.45
CA THR A 14 -0.95 -12.16 14.65
C THR A 14 -1.12 -12.88 13.32
N THR A 15 -0.63 -14.13 13.22
CA THR A 15 -0.69 -14.95 12.00
C THR A 15 -2.12 -15.22 11.50
N GLU A 16 -3.14 -15.00 12.33
CA GLU A 16 -4.56 -15.14 11.98
C GLU A 16 -5.13 -13.89 11.29
N GLU A 17 -4.56 -12.70 11.51
CA GLU A 17 -4.88 -11.48 10.75
C GLU A 17 -4.33 -11.53 9.31
N ARG A 18 -3.44 -12.49 9.04
CA ARG A 18 -2.82 -12.70 7.72
C ARG A 18 -3.68 -13.53 6.76
N LYS A 19 -4.76 -14.16 7.24
CA LYS A 19 -5.60 -15.10 6.46
C LYS A 19 -6.77 -14.47 5.71
N GLU A 20 -7.06 -13.21 5.98
CA GLU A 20 -8.00 -12.38 5.21
C GLU A 20 -7.33 -11.05 4.88
N LEU A 21 -6.22 -11.09 4.14
CA LEU A 21 -5.76 -9.87 3.47
C LEU A 21 -6.92 -9.43 2.58
N ASP A 22 -7.60 -8.36 3.01
CA ASP A 22 -8.64 -7.69 2.25
C ASP A 22 -8.06 -7.36 0.87
N THR A 23 -8.89 -7.37 -0.18
CA THR A 23 -8.38 -7.11 -1.52
C THR A 23 -7.73 -5.72 -1.64
N SER A 24 -8.04 -4.81 -0.70
CA SER A 24 -7.37 -3.52 -0.48
C SER A 24 -5.87 -3.60 -0.16
N GLU A 25 -5.38 -4.75 0.31
CA GLU A 25 -3.95 -4.97 0.61
C GLU A 25 -3.11 -5.22 -0.64
N PHE A 26 -3.74 -5.31 -1.81
CA PHE A 26 -3.08 -5.56 -3.09
C PHE A 26 -3.11 -4.32 -3.96
N GLY A 27 -2.01 -4.09 -4.69
CA GLY A 27 -1.90 -3.02 -5.65
C GLY A 27 -2.81 -3.23 -6.85
N ILE A 28 -3.07 -4.48 -7.22
CA ILE A 28 -4.18 -4.86 -8.11
C ILE A 28 -5.04 -5.90 -7.40
N PRO A 29 -6.19 -5.48 -6.84
CA PRO A 29 -7.15 -6.34 -6.14
C PRO A 29 -7.64 -7.53 -6.97
N GLU A 30 -7.95 -7.31 -8.26
CA GLU A 30 -8.51 -8.34 -9.15
C GLU A 30 -7.54 -9.52 -9.35
N ASP A 31 -6.28 -9.20 -9.63
CA ASP A 31 -5.21 -10.18 -9.85
C ASP A 31 -4.48 -10.59 -8.56
N ARG A 32 -4.84 -9.96 -7.42
CA ARG A 32 -4.15 -10.11 -6.13
C ARG A 32 -2.63 -9.95 -6.27
N SER A 33 -2.21 -9.03 -7.14
CA SER A 33 -0.81 -8.76 -7.44
C SER A 33 -0.33 -7.52 -6.69
N TYR A 34 0.99 -7.41 -6.50
CA TYR A 34 1.62 -6.34 -5.70
C TYR A 34 1.08 -6.27 -4.26
N PRO A 35 1.35 -7.26 -3.40
CA PRO A 35 0.96 -7.17 -2.00
C PRO A 35 1.64 -5.95 -1.36
N MET A 36 0.85 -5.12 -0.67
CA MET A 36 1.29 -3.92 0.05
C MET A 36 0.79 -3.92 1.51
N PRO A 37 1.08 -4.97 2.31
CA PRO A 37 0.64 -5.03 3.71
C PRO A 37 1.39 -4.07 4.64
N ASP A 38 2.48 -3.49 4.19
CA ASP A 38 3.31 -2.57 4.97
C ASP A 38 4.12 -1.60 4.09
N ALA A 39 4.81 -0.67 4.75
CA ALA A 39 5.65 0.33 4.12
C ALA A 39 6.76 -0.25 3.21
N ALA A 40 7.36 -1.38 3.59
CA ALA A 40 8.45 -1.99 2.82
C ALA A 40 7.91 -2.58 1.51
N HIS A 41 6.69 -3.12 1.56
CA HIS A 41 6.00 -3.62 0.39
C HIS A 41 5.50 -2.52 -0.53
N VAL A 42 5.05 -1.38 0.00
CA VAL A 42 4.75 -0.19 -0.83
C VAL A 42 5.97 0.27 -1.60
N ARG A 43 7.14 0.33 -0.95
CA ARG A 43 8.41 0.65 -1.62
C ARG A 43 8.79 -0.37 -2.68
N SER A 44 8.53 -1.64 -2.40
CA SER A 44 8.74 -2.71 -3.37
C SER A 44 7.82 -2.53 -4.58
N ALA A 45 6.53 -2.28 -4.35
CA ALA A 45 5.56 -2.02 -5.42
C ALA A 45 5.95 -0.80 -6.27
N GLU A 46 6.40 0.31 -5.65
CA GLU A 46 6.96 1.47 -6.35
C GLU A 46 8.13 1.07 -7.26
N ALA A 47 9.06 0.24 -6.77
CA ALA A 47 10.22 -0.22 -7.55
C ALA A 47 9.85 -1.20 -8.68
N TYR A 48 8.84 -2.04 -8.47
CA TYR A 48 8.35 -3.00 -9.46
C TYR A 48 7.35 -2.40 -10.45
N PHE A 49 6.81 -1.20 -10.18
CA PHE A 49 5.82 -0.51 -11.00
C PHE A 49 6.15 -0.47 -12.50
N ARG A 50 7.43 -0.31 -12.85
CA ARG A 50 7.89 -0.27 -14.25
C ARG A 50 7.58 -1.55 -15.04
N TYR A 51 7.39 -2.68 -14.36
CA TYR A 51 7.09 -3.98 -14.96
C TYR A 51 5.60 -4.30 -15.00
N ALA A 52 4.76 -3.47 -14.36
CA ALA A 52 3.31 -3.60 -14.49
C ALA A 52 2.88 -3.35 -15.94
N PRO A 53 1.85 -4.05 -16.44
CA PRO A 53 1.27 -3.74 -17.73
C PRO A 53 0.57 -2.38 -17.69
N ASP A 54 0.57 -1.67 -18.82
CA ASP A 54 0.03 -0.32 -18.92
C ASP A 54 -1.47 -0.22 -18.58
N SER A 55 -2.22 -1.32 -18.74
CA SER A 55 -3.63 -1.40 -18.34
C SER A 55 -3.84 -1.34 -16.82
N GLU A 56 -2.88 -1.86 -16.06
CA GLU A 56 -2.95 -1.95 -14.59
C GLU A 56 -2.23 -0.79 -13.90
N LYS A 57 -1.28 -0.15 -14.59
CA LYS A 57 -0.50 0.98 -14.05
C LYS A 57 -1.35 2.08 -13.40
N PRO A 58 -2.47 2.55 -13.97
CA PRO A 58 -3.28 3.58 -13.33
C PRO A 58 -3.82 3.13 -11.97
N GLU A 59 -4.34 1.91 -11.88
CA GLU A 59 -4.87 1.37 -10.63
C GLU A 59 -3.76 1.10 -9.61
N LEU A 60 -2.69 0.42 -10.04
CA LEU A 60 -1.53 0.15 -9.20
C LEU A 60 -0.94 1.44 -8.63
N ALA A 61 -0.84 2.50 -9.44
CA ALA A 61 -0.30 3.78 -9.01
C ALA A 61 -1.16 4.42 -7.91
N ARG A 62 -2.48 4.45 -8.09
CA ARG A 62 -3.42 4.98 -7.08
C ARG A 62 -3.31 4.20 -5.77
N ASN A 63 -3.27 2.87 -5.85
CA ASN A 63 -3.18 2.01 -4.67
C ASN A 63 -1.82 2.15 -3.95
N ILE A 64 -0.71 2.27 -4.70
CA ILE A 64 0.60 2.58 -4.14
C ILE A 64 0.56 3.90 -3.37
N LEU A 65 -0.01 4.97 -3.93
CA LEU A 65 -0.08 6.27 -3.26
C LEU A 65 -0.99 6.25 -2.03
N GLN A 66 -2.12 5.54 -2.10
CA GLN A 66 -3.03 5.38 -0.97
C GLN A 66 -2.35 4.66 0.20
N LYS A 67 -1.72 3.51 -0.08
CA LYS A 67 -0.96 2.76 0.93
C LYS A 67 0.27 3.51 1.41
N ALA A 68 0.91 4.28 0.53
CA ALA A 68 2.01 5.14 0.92
C ALA A 68 1.58 6.20 1.94
N GLN A 69 0.42 6.83 1.73
CA GLN A 69 -0.14 7.75 2.71
C GLN A 69 -0.49 7.06 4.03
N GLU A 70 -1.09 5.87 3.97
CA GLU A 70 -1.45 5.07 5.15
C GLU A 70 -0.23 4.70 6.00
N PHE A 71 0.85 4.25 5.36
CA PHE A 71 2.06 3.80 6.04
C PHE A 71 3.13 4.90 6.23
N GLY A 72 2.87 6.14 5.82
CA GLY A 72 3.81 7.25 5.93
C GLY A 72 5.04 7.11 5.01
N VAL A 73 4.87 6.47 3.86
CA VAL A 73 5.89 6.30 2.82
C VAL A 73 5.83 7.45 1.82
N ASP A 74 6.97 8.08 1.54
CA ASP A 74 7.07 9.19 0.59
C ASP A 74 7.43 8.70 -0.82
N VAL A 75 6.44 8.41 -1.67
CA VAL A 75 6.61 7.95 -3.06
C VAL A 75 7.05 9.11 -3.95
N LYS A 76 8.23 9.01 -4.56
CA LYS A 76 8.83 10.08 -5.39
C LYS A 76 8.99 9.69 -6.85
N SER A 77 8.62 8.47 -7.21
CA SER A 77 8.69 8.02 -8.60
C SER A 77 7.78 8.89 -9.48
N PRO A 78 8.33 9.69 -10.42
CA PRO A 78 7.52 10.55 -11.28
C PRO A 78 6.59 9.72 -12.16
N THR A 79 7.03 8.53 -12.57
CA THR A 79 6.20 7.60 -13.34
C THR A 79 4.98 7.16 -12.53
N VAL A 80 5.13 6.81 -11.25
CA VAL A 80 3.97 6.44 -10.42
C VAL A 80 3.00 7.62 -10.29
N LEU A 81 3.52 8.83 -10.05
CA LEU A 81 2.68 10.04 -9.93
C LEU A 81 1.92 10.33 -11.22
N GLU A 82 2.58 10.32 -12.38
CA GLU A 82 1.96 10.55 -13.69
C GLU A 82 0.87 9.53 -14.02
N TRP A 83 1.08 8.26 -13.67
CA TRP A 83 0.08 7.21 -13.92
C TRP A 83 -1.09 7.26 -12.95
N ALA A 84 -0.90 7.76 -11.73
CA ALA A 84 -1.99 7.94 -10.77
C ALA A 84 -2.96 9.07 -11.19
N GLU A 85 -2.48 10.03 -11.99
CA GLU A 85 -3.28 11.15 -12.51
C GLU A 85 -4.04 10.80 -13.81
N ARG A 86 -3.81 9.61 -14.39
CA ARG A 86 -4.49 9.11 -15.59
C ARG A 86 -5.76 8.34 -15.25
#